data_AF-A0A2D7WK78-F1
#
_entry.id   AF-A0A2D7WK78-F1
#
_cell.length_a   1.000
_cell.length_b   1.000
_cell.length_c   1.000
_cell.angle_alpha   90.00
_cell.angle_beta   90.00
_cell.angle_gamma   90.00
#
_symmetry.space_group_name_H-M   'P 1'
#
loop_
_entity.id
_entity.type
_entity.pdbx_description
1 polymer ?
#
loop_
_entity_poly.entity_id
_entity_poly.type
_entity_poly.pdbx_seq_one_letter_code
_entity_poly.pdbx_strand_id
1 'polypeptide(L)'
;MANIVFNSIRTPDGTVLTSYHRLDFASHTDANGVTYFIDGGPFYANRTSLEDHPYEDLSIYDDDDFSIVREHFHWGARGKNGDQPVQWIPLSQLETAHIEAILATQKYLPDHHRVLFKKELDYRSDAPS
;
A
#
# COMPACT_ATOMS: atom_id res chain seq x y z
N MET A 1 -0.06 -17.68 4.06
CA MET A 1 1.11 -16.87 3.63
C MET A 1 0.60 -15.46 3.57
N ALA A 2 1.28 -14.53 4.25
CA ALA A 2 0.86 -13.14 4.32
C ALA A 2 1.08 -12.45 2.96
N ASN A 3 0.20 -11.52 2.61
CA ASN A 3 0.31 -10.71 1.39
C ASN A 3 0.79 -9.31 1.77
N ILE A 4 1.71 -8.75 0.99
CA ILE A 4 2.14 -7.36 1.15
C ILE A 4 0.96 -6.45 0.82
N VAL A 5 0.64 -5.51 1.69
CA VAL A 5 -0.39 -4.47 1.46
C VAL A 5 0.23 -3.09 1.22
N PHE A 6 1.47 -2.89 1.68
CA PHE A 6 2.25 -1.68 1.49
C PHE A 6 3.72 -2.06 1.35
N ASN A 7 4.35 -1.65 0.25
CA ASN A 7 5.75 -1.96 -0.05
C ASN A 7 6.58 -0.69 0.13
N SER A 8 7.38 -0.65 1.18
CA SER A 8 8.16 0.55 1.54
C SER A 8 9.47 0.20 2.22
N ILE A 9 10.48 1.03 1.99
CA ILE A 9 11.79 0.94 2.62
C ILE A 9 12.25 2.32 3.07
N ARG A 10 13.09 2.37 4.11
CA ARG A 10 13.83 3.58 4.51
C ARG A 10 15.33 3.37 4.32
N THR A 11 15.97 4.26 3.56
CA THR A 11 17.41 4.26 3.33
C THR A 11 18.17 4.76 4.57
N PRO A 12 19.49 4.51 4.68
CA PRO A 12 20.28 4.96 5.83
C PRO A 12 20.25 6.48 6.08
N ASP A 13 20.09 7.32 5.05
CA ASP A 13 19.92 8.77 5.19
C ASP A 13 18.51 9.19 5.64
N GLY A 14 17.60 8.23 5.81
CA GLY A 14 16.23 8.45 6.27
C GLY A 14 15.21 8.64 5.15
N THR A 15 15.61 8.62 3.88
CA THR A 15 14.68 8.73 2.74
C THR A 15 13.77 7.51 2.66
N VAL A 16 12.46 7.74 2.57
CA VAL A 16 11.46 6.67 2.42
C VAL A 16 11.11 6.52 0.94
N LEU A 17 11.24 5.29 0.44
CA LEU A 17 10.76 4.90 -0.88
C LEU A 17 9.54 4.01 -0.72
N THR A 18 8.52 4.25 -1.53
CA THR A 18 7.27 3.49 -1.52
C THR A 18 6.88 3.13 -2.94
N SER A 19 6.44 1.89 -3.14
CA SER A 19 5.87 1.41 -4.39
C SER A 19 4.40 1.07 -4.16
N TYR A 20 3.49 1.73 -4.87
CA TYR A 20 2.04 1.56 -4.72
C TYR A 20 1.44 0.57 -5.71
N HIS A 21 2.11 0.34 -6.84
CA HIS A 21 1.60 -0.49 -7.93
C HIS A 21 2.67 -1.42 -8.50
N ARG A 22 2.25 -2.45 -9.23
CA ARG A 22 3.13 -3.46 -9.83
C ARG A 22 4.30 -2.89 -10.66
N LEU A 23 4.08 -1.74 -11.30
CA LEU A 23 5.04 -1.08 -12.20
C LEU A 23 5.27 0.34 -11.69
N ASP A 24 5.69 0.45 -10.44
CA ASP A 24 5.87 1.71 -9.72
C ASP A 24 7.28 1.73 -9.12
N PHE A 25 8.25 1.83 -10.03
CA PHE A 25 9.67 1.87 -9.70
C PHE A 25 10.01 3.22 -9.07
N ALA A 26 10.55 3.17 -7.86
CA ALA A 26 11.12 4.32 -7.16
C ALA A 26 12.58 4.04 -6.81
N SER A 27 13.42 5.07 -6.89
CA SER A 27 14.85 4.95 -6.57
C SER A 27 15.40 6.24 -5.99
N HIS A 28 16.41 6.11 -5.13
CA HIS A 28 17.12 7.22 -4.51
C HIS A 28 18.60 6.88 -4.36
N THR A 29 19.46 7.86 -4.60
CA THR A 29 20.89 7.75 -4.28
C THR A 29 21.12 8.36 -2.91
N ASP A 30 21.41 7.51 -1.95
CA ASP A 30 21.59 7.84 -0.55
C ASP A 30 22.89 8.63 -0.31
N ALA A 31 22.97 9.31 0.84
CA ALA A 31 24.16 10.07 1.24
C ALA A 31 25.44 9.20 1.32
N ASN A 32 25.31 7.89 1.51
CA ASN A 32 26.44 6.95 1.47
C ASN A 32 26.96 6.65 0.03
N GLY A 33 26.33 7.19 -1.01
CA GLY A 33 26.69 7.01 -2.41
C GLY A 33 26.07 5.79 -3.10
N VAL A 34 25.24 5.02 -2.40
CA VAL A 34 24.55 3.84 -2.90
C VAL A 34 23.17 4.21 -3.45
N THR A 35 22.77 3.61 -4.57
CA THR A 35 21.41 3.72 -5.08
C THR A 35 20.52 2.60 -4.56
N TYR A 36 19.47 2.99 -3.82
CA TYR A 36 18.39 2.12 -3.40
C TYR A 36 17.24 2.20 -4.38
N PHE A 37 16.57 1.09 -4.62
CA PHE A 37 15.34 1.05 -5.40
C PHE A 37 14.30 0.11 -4.78
N ILE A 38 13.04 0.35 -5.16
CA ILE A 38 11.88 -0.46 -4.82
C ILE A 38 10.91 -0.48 -6.01
N ASP A 39 10.28 -1.63 -6.27
CA ASP A 39 9.26 -1.82 -7.30
C ASP A 39 8.34 -3.00 -6.92
N GLY A 40 7.23 -3.15 -7.64
CA GLY A 40 6.31 -4.27 -7.56
C GLY A 40 5.07 -4.03 -6.72
N GLY A 41 5.00 -2.89 -6.00
CA GLY A 41 3.88 -2.56 -5.14
C GLY A 41 3.52 -3.70 -4.18
N PRO A 42 2.23 -3.92 -3.88
CA PRO A 42 1.79 -5.03 -3.04
C PRO A 42 1.86 -6.41 -3.72
N PHE A 43 2.29 -6.50 -4.99
CA PHE A 43 2.27 -7.76 -5.76
C PHE A 43 3.53 -8.60 -5.56
N TYR A 44 4.68 -7.94 -5.42
CA TYR A 44 5.96 -8.55 -5.11
C TYR A 44 6.92 -7.47 -4.60
N ALA A 45 7.85 -7.86 -3.72
CA ALA A 45 8.93 -6.99 -3.28
C ALA A 45 10.15 -7.15 -4.20
N ASN A 46 10.40 -6.19 -5.08
CA ASN A 46 11.65 -6.09 -5.84
C ASN A 46 12.44 -4.88 -5.36
N ARG A 47 13.57 -5.10 -4.68
CA ARG A 47 14.30 -4.04 -3.99
C ARG A 47 15.80 -4.30 -3.98
N THR A 48 16.59 -3.24 -3.82
CA THR A 48 18.03 -3.33 -3.54
C THR A 48 18.26 -4.26 -2.34
N SER A 49 19.36 -5.02 -2.34
CA SER A 49 19.77 -5.84 -1.20
C SER A 49 21.28 -5.71 -1.02
N LEU A 50 21.70 -5.01 0.04
CA LEU A 50 23.11 -4.73 0.33
C LEU A 50 23.38 -4.99 1.80
N GLU A 51 24.40 -5.80 2.08
CA GLU A 51 24.75 -6.20 3.45
C GLU A 51 25.46 -5.09 4.23
N ASP A 52 26.34 -4.32 3.56
CA ASP A 52 27.14 -3.28 4.21
C ASP A 52 26.36 -1.99 4.51
N HIS A 53 25.25 -1.78 3.81
CA HIS A 53 24.36 -0.64 3.96
C HIS A 53 22.90 -1.11 3.83
N PRO A 54 22.36 -1.77 4.87
CA PRO A 54 21.00 -2.27 4.84
C PRO A 54 20.01 -1.10 4.92
N TYR A 55 18.90 -1.22 4.17
CA TYR A 55 17.71 -0.40 4.39
C TYR A 55 16.89 -0.99 5.55
N GLU A 56 16.02 -0.17 6.13
CA GLU A 56 14.96 -0.63 7.03
C GLU A 56 13.72 -1.01 6.20
N ASP A 57 13.21 -2.24 6.38
CA ASP A 57 11.96 -2.69 5.75
C ASP A 57 10.75 -2.12 6.50
N LEU A 58 9.94 -1.34 5.80
CA LEU A 58 8.72 -0.72 6.33
C LEU A 58 7.45 -1.33 5.71
N SER A 59 7.58 -2.50 5.08
CA SER A 59 6.46 -3.16 4.41
C SER A 59 5.42 -3.64 5.43
N ILE A 60 4.15 -3.44 5.09
CA ILE A 60 3.01 -3.89 5.89
C ILE A 60 2.35 -5.07 5.18
N TYR A 61 1.83 -6.01 5.95
CA TYR A 61 1.19 -7.24 5.49
C TYR A 61 -0.29 -7.28 5.91
N ASP A 62 -1.07 -8.14 5.25
CA ASP A 62 -2.52 -8.26 5.47
C ASP A 62 -2.92 -8.92 6.80
N ASP A 63 -1.96 -9.50 7.52
CA ASP A 63 -2.08 -10.09 8.85
C ASP A 63 -1.52 -9.23 9.99
N ASP A 64 -0.98 -8.04 9.68
CA ASP A 64 -0.65 -7.03 10.69
C ASP A 64 -1.91 -6.48 11.39
N ASP A 65 -1.72 -5.72 12.47
CA ASP A 65 -2.81 -5.06 13.19
C ASP A 65 -3.65 -4.22 12.21
N PHE A 66 -4.97 -4.43 12.23
CA PHE A 66 -5.84 -3.80 11.23
C PHE A 66 -5.86 -2.28 11.32
N SER A 67 -5.60 -1.70 12.50
CA SER A 67 -5.45 -0.25 12.68
C SER A 67 -4.23 0.30 11.93
N ILE A 68 -3.19 -0.51 11.70
CA ILE A 68 -2.04 -0.16 10.87
C ILE A 68 -2.34 -0.42 9.40
N VAL A 69 -2.93 -1.59 9.09
CA VAL A 69 -3.26 -2.00 7.70
C VAL A 69 -4.16 -0.97 7.02
N ARG A 70 -5.20 -0.47 7.70
CA ARG A 70 -6.14 0.49 7.11
C ARG A 70 -5.50 1.83 6.74
N GLU A 71 -4.41 2.21 7.40
CA GLU A 71 -3.68 3.46 7.10
C GLU A 71 -2.68 3.28 5.95
N HIS A 72 -2.29 2.04 5.63
CA HIS A 72 -1.22 1.75 4.66
C HIS A 72 -1.69 1.01 3.40
N PHE A 73 -2.84 0.32 3.44
CA PHE A 73 -3.45 -0.21 2.21
C PHE A 73 -4.03 0.96 1.40
N HIS A 74 -3.48 1.20 0.22
CA HIS A 74 -3.90 2.30 -0.65
C HIS A 74 -4.72 1.80 -1.84
N TRP A 75 -5.83 2.47 -2.11
CA TRP A 75 -6.63 2.27 -3.31
C TRP A 75 -6.35 3.36 -4.34
N GLY A 76 -6.06 2.95 -5.57
CA GLY A 76 -5.88 3.86 -6.69
C GLY A 76 -7.23 4.31 -7.27
N ALA A 77 -7.58 5.59 -7.09
CA ALA A 77 -8.79 6.18 -7.65
C ALA A 77 -8.46 7.20 -8.76
N ARG A 78 -9.32 7.35 -9.77
CA ARG A 78 -9.16 8.30 -10.90
C ARG A 78 -10.32 9.30 -10.99
N GLY A 79 -10.83 9.72 -9.83
CA GLY A 79 -12.05 10.52 -9.75
C GLY A 79 -13.31 9.76 -10.20
N LYS A 80 -14.48 10.38 -10.07
CA LYS A 80 -15.78 9.75 -10.34
C LYS A 80 -15.96 9.25 -11.78
N ASN A 81 -15.35 9.97 -12.74
CA ASN A 81 -15.44 9.64 -14.17
C ASN A 81 -14.29 8.76 -14.65
N GLY A 82 -13.28 8.49 -13.81
CA GLY A 82 -12.12 7.67 -14.16
C GLY A 82 -11.07 8.38 -15.04
N ASP A 83 -11.22 9.69 -15.25
CA ASP A 83 -10.43 10.51 -16.17
C ASP A 83 -9.28 11.29 -15.49
N GLN A 84 -9.22 11.28 -14.16
CA GLN A 84 -8.17 11.99 -13.42
C GLN A 84 -6.91 11.13 -13.28
N PRO A 85 -5.74 11.76 -13.04
CA PRO A 85 -4.55 11.05 -12.59
C PRO A 85 -4.86 10.16 -11.38
N VAL A 86 -4.15 9.04 -11.26
CA VAL A 86 -4.37 8.14 -10.13
C VAL A 86 -4.00 8.84 -8.83
N GLN A 87 -4.90 8.78 -7.86
CA GLN A 87 -4.66 9.17 -6.48
C GLN A 87 -4.66 7.91 -5.63
N TRP A 88 -3.61 7.74 -4.83
CA TRP A 88 -3.49 6.64 -3.88
C TRP A 88 -4.12 7.10 -2.55
N ILE A 89 -5.27 6.53 -2.22
CA ILE A 89 -6.05 6.92 -1.04
C ILE A 89 -5.97 5.78 -0.02
N PRO A 90 -5.54 6.04 1.23
CA PRO A 90 -5.59 5.05 2.31
C PRO A 90 -7.00 4.49 2.51
N LEU A 91 -7.12 3.21 2.85
CA LEU A 91 -8.40 2.55 3.13
C LEU A 91 -9.22 3.29 4.20
N SER A 92 -8.53 3.75 5.24
CA SER A 92 -9.10 4.54 6.33
C SER A 92 -9.78 5.84 5.88
N GLN A 93 -9.36 6.40 4.74
CA GLN A 93 -9.83 7.66 4.19
C GLN A 93 -10.88 7.49 3.08
N LEU A 94 -11.12 6.27 2.60
CA LEU A 94 -12.19 6.02 1.63
C LEU A 94 -13.56 6.22 2.29
N GLU A 95 -14.49 6.88 1.62
CA GLU A 95 -15.88 6.94 2.09
C GLU A 95 -16.54 5.54 2.06
N THR A 96 -17.47 5.27 2.98
CA THR A 96 -18.18 3.99 3.05
C THR A 96 -18.86 3.64 1.72
N ALA A 97 -19.54 4.62 1.10
CA ALA A 97 -20.17 4.44 -0.20
C ALA A 97 -19.16 4.10 -1.31
N HIS A 98 -17.92 4.60 -1.22
CA HIS A 98 -16.87 4.27 -2.17
C HIS A 98 -16.40 2.83 -1.99
N ILE A 99 -16.21 2.37 -0.74
CA ILE A 99 -15.88 0.97 -0.44
C ILE A 99 -16.94 0.01 -0.97
N GLU A 100 -18.22 0.31 -0.73
CA GLU A 100 -19.35 -0.48 -1.25
C GLU A 100 -19.37 -0.52 -2.78
N ALA A 101 -19.14 0.63 -3.43
CA ALA A 101 -19.05 0.71 -4.88
C ALA A 101 -17.89 -0.13 -5.45
N ILE A 102 -16.72 -0.13 -4.81
CA ILE A 102 -15.59 -0.98 -5.18
C ILE A 102 -16.00 -2.46 -5.09
N LEU A 103 -16.57 -2.88 -3.96
CA LEU A 103 -16.99 -4.26 -3.73
C LEU A 103 -18.05 -4.73 -4.74
N ALA A 104 -18.95 -3.84 -5.17
CA ALA A 104 -20.00 -4.11 -6.14
C ALA A 104 -19.47 -4.19 -7.59
N THR A 105 -18.55 -3.30 -7.96
CA THR A 105 -18.12 -3.11 -9.36
C THR A 105 -16.87 -3.90 -9.73
N GLN A 106 -15.90 -4.05 -8.82
CA GLN A 106 -14.62 -4.69 -9.10
C GLN A 106 -14.75 -6.22 -8.96
N LYS A 107 -15.16 -6.88 -10.05
CA LYS A 107 -15.42 -8.33 -10.07
C LYS A 107 -14.17 -9.20 -9.97
N TYR A 108 -13.03 -8.69 -10.45
CA TYR A 108 -11.74 -9.40 -10.44
C TYR A 108 -10.80 -8.93 -9.33
N LEU A 109 -11.36 -8.29 -8.30
CA LEU A 109 -10.58 -7.89 -7.13
C LEU A 109 -10.01 -9.15 -6.44
N PRO A 110 -8.70 -9.21 -6.14
CA PRO A 110 -8.13 -10.31 -5.37
C PRO A 110 -8.84 -10.51 -4.04
N ASP A 111 -8.98 -11.77 -3.60
CA ASP A 111 -9.75 -12.10 -2.40
C ASP A 111 -9.21 -11.42 -1.14
N HIS A 112 -7.88 -11.33 -0.99
CA HIS A 112 -7.25 -10.65 0.15
C HIS A 112 -7.60 -9.15 0.18
N HIS A 113 -7.61 -8.45 -0.96
CA HIS A 113 -8.09 -7.06 -1.02
C HIS A 113 -9.58 -6.95 -0.65
N ARG A 114 -10.42 -7.89 -1.14
CA ARG A 114 -11.85 -7.92 -0.81
C ARG A 114 -12.08 -8.07 0.69
N VAL A 115 -11.26 -8.87 1.37
CA VAL A 115 -11.30 -9.03 2.83
C VAL A 115 -10.94 -7.72 3.53
N LEU A 116 -9.92 -6.99 3.09
CA LEU A 116 -9.53 -5.71 3.70
C LEU A 116 -10.66 -4.67 3.63
N PHE A 117 -11.31 -4.53 2.48
CA PHE A 117 -12.46 -3.62 2.34
C PHE A 117 -13.61 -3.97 3.27
N LYS A 118 -13.92 -5.26 3.46
CA LYS A 118 -14.94 -5.70 4.40
C LYS A 118 -14.53 -5.43 5.85
N LYS A 119 -13.28 -5.74 6.22
CA LYS A 119 -12.74 -5.43 7.55
C LYS A 119 -12.85 -3.94 7.88
N GLU A 120 -12.66 -3.05 6.90
CA GLU A 120 -12.83 -1.60 7.14
C GLU A 120 -14.29 -1.21 7.43
N LEU A 121 -15.26 -1.82 6.74
CA LEU A 121 -16.69 -1.60 7.02
C LEU A 121 -17.06 -2.09 8.44
N ASP A 122 -16.56 -3.27 8.81
CA ASP A 122 -16.76 -3.86 10.13
C ASP A 122 -16.12 -2.96 11.22
N TYR A 123 -14.87 -2.54 11.00
CA TYR A 123 -14.14 -1.66 11.92
C TYR A 123 -14.86 -0.33 12.18
N ARG A 124 -15.47 0.27 11.15
CA ARG A 124 -16.28 1.49 11.30
C ARG A 124 -17.57 1.28 12.07
N SER A 125 -18.15 0.08 11.98
CA SER A 125 -19.41 -0.25 12.66
C SER A 125 -19.18 -0.51 14.15
N ASP A 126 -18.00 -1.00 14.51
CA ASP A 126 -17.58 -1.28 15.89
C ASP A 126 -17.01 -0.04 16.61
N ALA A 127 -16.57 0.98 15.85
CA ALA A 127 -16.08 2.23 16.43
C ALA A 127 -17.24 3.04 17.04
N PRO A 128 -17.19 3.41 18.34
CA PRO A 128 -18.23 4.24 18.94
C PRO A 128 -18.25 5.63 18.26
N SER A 129 -19.44 6.01 17.80
CA SER A 129 -19.76 7.31 17.19
C SER A 129 -19.47 8.51 18.07
#